data_AF-A0A8S8Z6H9-F1
#
_entry.id   AF-A0A8S8Z6H9-F1
#
_cell.length_a   1.000
_cell.length_b   1.000
_cell.length_c   1.000
_cell.angle_alpha   90.00
_cell.angle_beta   90.00
_cell.angle_gamma   90.00
#
_symmetry.space_group_name_H-M   'P 1'
#
loop_
_entity.id
_entity.type
_entity.pdbx_description
1 polymer ?
#
loop_
_entity_poly.entity_id
_entity_poly.type
_entity_poly.pdbx_seq_one_letter_code
_entity_poly.pdbx_strand_id
1 'polypeptide(L)'
;MISGYATSEGTKSFSEKFLTENYNSFQNLHLSNIGIGTYLGEPDSQTDEIVKDAVKKSILSGINVIDTAINYRAQKSERSFGVLHYLNYLMKI
;
A
#
# COMPACT_ATOMS: atom_id res chain seq x y z
N MET A 1 -12.43 9.84 1.22
CA MET A 1 -12.05 8.41 1.11
C MET A 1 -11.81 8.09 -0.35
N ILE A 2 -10.81 7.27 -0.65
CA ILE A 2 -10.59 6.74 -1.99
C ILE A 2 -11.73 5.74 -2.29
N SER A 3 -12.33 5.82 -3.47
CA SER A 3 -13.36 4.88 -3.90
C SER A 3 -12.75 3.55 -4.34
N GLY A 4 -13.46 2.45 -4.10
CA GLY A 4 -13.05 1.10 -4.53
C GLY A 4 -12.68 0.19 -3.37
N TYR A 5 -12.38 -1.07 -3.70
CA TYR A 5 -11.95 -2.11 -2.77
C TYR A 5 -11.09 -3.15 -3.50
N ALA A 6 -10.34 -3.96 -2.75
CA ALA A 6 -9.53 -5.03 -3.32
C ALA A 6 -10.41 -6.15 -3.90
N THR A 7 -10.12 -6.61 -5.11
CA THR A 7 -10.84 -7.71 -5.76
C THR A 7 -9.96 -8.95 -5.91
N SER A 8 -10.60 -10.12 -6.00
CA SER A 8 -9.90 -11.38 -6.24
C SER A 8 -9.05 -11.33 -7.51
N GLU A 9 -9.63 -10.82 -8.61
CA GLU A 9 -8.97 -10.71 -9.90
C GLU A 9 -7.83 -9.69 -9.89
N GLY A 10 -8.03 -8.52 -9.25
CA GLY A 10 -6.99 -7.49 -9.16
C GLY A 10 -5.79 -7.93 -8.33
N THR A 11 -6.03 -8.58 -7.19
CA THR A 11 -4.96 -9.10 -6.33
C THR A 11 -4.22 -10.27 -6.98
N LYS A 12 -4.93 -11.15 -7.70
CA LYS A 12 -4.32 -12.23 -8.49
C LYS A 12 -3.40 -11.66 -9.58
N SER A 13 -3.91 -10.76 -10.42
CA SER A 13 -3.14 -10.13 -11.50
C SER A 13 -1.92 -9.36 -10.98
N PHE A 14 -2.03 -8.72 -9.81
CA PHE A 14 -0.88 -8.11 -9.15
C PHE A 14 0.19 -9.16 -8.76
N SER A 15 -0.21 -10.26 -8.12
CA SER A 15 0.71 -11.29 -7.63
C SER A 15 1.47 -12.00 -8.76
N GLU A 16 0.86 -12.15 -9.94
CA GLU A 16 1.47 -12.79 -11.12
C GLU A 16 2.64 -11.98 -11.70
N LYS A 17 2.79 -10.70 -11.33
CA LYS A 17 3.95 -9.87 -11.70
C LYS A 17 5.20 -10.16 -10.85
N PHE A 18 5.05 -10.94 -9.78
CA PHE A 18 6.08 -11.21 -8.78
C PHE A 18 6.19 -12.72 -8.49
N LEU A 19 7.02 -13.12 -7.52
CA LEU A 19 7.15 -14.52 -7.10
C LEU A 19 5.88 -14.95 -6.36
N THR A 20 5.13 -15.88 -6.95
CA THR A 20 3.82 -16.33 -6.46
C THR A 20 3.88 -17.03 -5.10
N GLU A 21 5.02 -17.64 -4.74
CA GLU A 21 5.28 -18.25 -3.43
C GLU A 21 5.27 -17.25 -2.25
N ASN A 22 5.44 -15.95 -2.54
CA ASN A 22 5.35 -14.89 -1.53
C ASN A 22 3.93 -14.38 -1.30
N TYR A 23 2.91 -15.09 -1.81
CA TYR A 23 1.51 -14.71 -1.66
C TYR A 23 0.68 -15.85 -1.06
N ASN A 24 -0.25 -15.48 -0.19
CA ASN A 24 -1.22 -16.38 0.42
C ASN A 24 -2.64 -16.01 -0.02
N SER A 25 -3.50 -17.02 -0.15
CA SER A 25 -4.93 -16.82 -0.38
C SER A 25 -5.64 -16.55 0.95
N PHE A 26 -6.31 -15.41 1.06
CA PHE A 26 -7.12 -15.07 2.23
C PHE A 26 -8.41 -14.38 1.77
N GLN A 27 -9.58 -14.89 2.18
CA GLN A 27 -10.89 -14.36 1.77
C GLN A 27 -11.02 -14.10 0.26
N ASN A 28 -10.56 -15.05 -0.57
CA ASN A 28 -10.51 -14.96 -2.04
C ASN A 28 -9.57 -13.87 -2.60
N LEU A 29 -8.73 -13.24 -1.79
CA LEU A 29 -7.68 -12.31 -2.20
C LEU A 29 -6.30 -12.98 -2.20
N HIS A 30 -5.42 -12.56 -3.09
CA HIS A 30 -4.02 -12.99 -3.14
C HIS A 30 -3.14 -11.93 -2.47
N LEU A 31 -2.76 -12.16 -1.22
CA LEU A 31 -2.09 -11.16 -0.38
C LEU A 31 -0.62 -11.53 -0.17
N SER A 32 0.27 -10.54 -0.24
CA SER A 32 1.68 -10.75 0.07
C SER A 32 1.85 -11.26 1.50
N ASN A 33 2.78 -12.19 1.71
CA ASN A 33 3.11 -12.76 3.03
C ASN A 33 3.76 -11.73 3.98
N ILE A 34 4.20 -10.60 3.44
CA ILE A 34 4.71 -9.42 4.15
C ILE A 34 3.83 -8.22 3.83
N GLY A 35 3.56 -7.39 4.84
CA GLY A 35 2.91 -6.08 4.69
C GLY A 35 3.81 -4.94 5.15
N ILE A 36 3.42 -3.70 4.84
CA ILE A 36 4.06 -2.49 5.38
C ILE A 36 3.11 -1.75 6.33
N GLY A 37 3.58 -1.46 7.55
CA GLY A 37 2.85 -0.64 8.53
C GLY A 37 3.31 0.82 8.52
N THR A 38 2.41 1.72 8.87
CA THR A 38 2.64 3.19 8.79
C THR A 38 2.42 3.91 10.14
N TYR A 39 2.56 3.20 11.26
CA TYR A 39 2.23 3.70 12.59
C TYR A 39 3.18 4.79 13.12
N LEU A 40 4.50 4.56 13.00
CA LEU A 40 5.52 5.35 13.70
C LEU A 40 6.06 6.53 12.87
N GLY A 41 6.62 7.51 13.56
CA GLY A 41 7.29 8.68 12.99
C GLY A 41 6.62 10.00 13.38
N GLU A 42 7.36 11.09 13.28
CA GLU A 42 6.84 12.42 13.64
C GLU A 42 5.72 12.84 12.68
N PRO A 43 4.69 13.57 13.15
CA PRO A 43 3.61 14.07 12.32
C PRO A 43 4.02 15.32 11.51
N ASP A 44 5.20 15.30 10.90
CA ASP A 44 5.75 16.36 10.07
C ASP A 44 5.78 16.01 8.57
N SER A 45 6.07 17.02 7.74
CA SER A 45 6.11 16.88 6.28
C SER A 45 7.30 16.05 5.80
N GLN A 46 8.42 16.04 6.53
CA GLN A 46 9.58 15.24 6.16
C GLN A 46 9.27 13.75 6.26
N THR A 47 8.65 13.35 7.36
CA THR A 47 8.23 11.97 7.60
C THR A 47 7.09 11.57 6.66
N ASP A 48 6.22 12.50 6.24
CA ASP A 48 5.21 12.23 5.21
C ASP A 48 5.84 11.76 3.89
N GLU A 49 6.90 12.43 3.45
CA GLU A 49 7.63 12.07 2.23
C GLU A 49 8.31 10.70 2.38
N ILE A 50 8.93 10.43 3.53
CA ILE A 50 9.55 9.13 3.82
C ILE A 50 8.51 8.01 3.80
N VAL A 51 7.35 8.21 4.43
CA VAL A 51 6.25 7.22 4.45
C VAL A 51 5.72 6.98 3.04
N LYS A 52 5.50 8.05 2.26
CA LYS A 52 5.07 7.95 0.86
C LYS A 52 6.04 7.12 0.02
N ASP A 53 7.34 7.41 0.13
CA ASP A 53 8.37 6.72 -0.63
C ASP A 53 8.55 5.26 -0.18
N ALA A 54 8.45 4.98 1.12
CA ALA A 54 8.48 3.63 1.67
C ALA A 54 7.31 2.80 1.12
N VAL A 55 6.08 3.31 1.17
CA VAL A 55 4.89 2.63 0.63
C VAL A 55 5.04 2.41 -0.88
N LYS A 56 5.48 3.43 -1.63
CA LYS A 56 5.70 3.30 -3.08
C LYS A 56 6.73 2.20 -3.39
N LYS A 57 7.86 2.18 -2.67
CA LYS A 57 8.92 1.18 -2.85
C LYS A 57 8.42 -0.23 -2.51
N SER A 58 7.63 -0.37 -1.45
CA SER A 58 7.00 -1.64 -1.06
C SER A 58 6.09 -2.19 -2.15
N ILE A 59 5.21 -1.35 -2.72
CA ILE A 59 4.32 -1.76 -3.83
C ILE A 59 5.11 -2.19 -5.05
N LEU A 60 6.13 -1.41 -5.45
CA LEU A 60 7.01 -1.74 -6.57
C LEU A 60 7.82 -3.03 -6.34
N SER A 61 7.95 -3.47 -5.08
CA SER A 61 8.65 -4.69 -4.69
C SER A 61 7.70 -5.88 -4.46
N GLY A 62 6.39 -5.73 -4.74
CA GLY A 62 5.42 -6.81 -4.63
C GLY A 62 4.65 -6.89 -3.30
N ILE A 63 4.67 -5.85 -2.47
CA ILE A 63 3.81 -5.80 -1.28
C ILE A 63 2.46 -5.18 -1.66
N ASN A 64 1.37 -5.91 -1.42
CA ASN A 64 0.00 -5.41 -1.64
C ASN A 64 -0.84 -5.30 -0.35
N VAL A 65 -0.22 -5.49 0.82
CA VAL A 65 -0.82 -5.28 2.14
C VAL A 65 -0.20 -4.06 2.81
N ILE A 66 -1.03 -3.06 3.10
CA ILE A 66 -0.62 -1.81 3.76
C ILE A 66 -1.48 -1.63 5.02
N ASP A 67 -0.83 -1.53 6.18
CA ASP A 67 -1.48 -1.27 7.46
C ASP A 67 -1.41 0.23 7.83
N THR A 68 -2.58 0.78 8.15
CA THR A 68 -2.75 2.18 8.57
C THR A 68 -3.98 2.32 9.47
N ALA A 69 -4.10 3.43 10.19
CA ALA A 69 -5.29 3.79 10.93
C ALA A 69 -5.41 5.31 11.10
N ILE A 70 -6.63 5.78 11.41
CA ILE A 70 -6.94 7.21 11.58
C ILE A 70 -6.09 7.89 12.66
N ASN A 71 -5.69 7.17 13.70
CA ASN A 71 -4.86 7.69 14.79
C ASN A 71 -3.36 7.68 14.46
N TYR A 72 -2.92 7.02 13.40
CA TYR A 72 -1.52 6.97 13.04
C TYR A 72 -1.06 8.35 12.55
N ARG A 73 -0.07 8.92 13.26
CA ARG A 73 0.52 10.22 12.97
C ARG A 73 -0.54 11.33 12.82
N ALA A 74 -1.61 11.32 13.63
CA ALA A 74 -2.71 12.28 13.57
C ALA A 74 -3.37 12.39 12.17
N GLN A 75 -3.83 11.27 11.62
CA GLN A 75 -4.36 11.11 10.25
C GLN A 75 -3.34 11.32 9.14
N LYS A 76 -2.08 11.64 9.45
CA LYS A 76 -1.09 11.90 8.40
C LYS A 76 -0.70 10.63 7.68
N SER A 77 -0.63 9.45 8.34
CA SER A 77 -0.27 8.20 7.67
C SER A 77 -1.13 7.90 6.45
N GLU A 78 -2.46 7.90 6.58
CA GLU A 78 -3.39 7.69 5.45
C GLU A 78 -3.22 8.77 4.36
N ARG A 79 -2.96 10.02 4.76
CA ARG A 79 -2.80 11.15 3.85
C ARG A 79 -1.46 11.14 3.10
N SER A 80 -0.38 10.67 3.73
CA SER A 80 0.98 10.66 3.17
C SER A 80 1.03 9.87 1.87
N PHE A 81 0.41 8.68 1.83
CA PHE A 81 0.42 7.81 0.66
C PHE A 81 -0.92 7.73 -0.07
N GLY A 82 -2.02 8.25 0.49
CA GLY A 82 -3.32 8.30 -0.20
C GLY A 82 -3.28 9.08 -1.53
N VAL A 83 -2.32 10.01 -1.67
CA VAL A 83 -2.05 10.73 -2.93
C VAL A 83 -1.51 9.83 -4.05
N LEU A 84 -0.91 8.66 -3.73
CA LEU A 84 -0.39 7.72 -4.73
C LEU A 84 -1.51 7.17 -5.63
N HIS A 85 -2.75 7.08 -5.13
CA HIS A 85 -3.90 6.70 -5.94
C HIS A 85 -4.07 7.61 -7.18
N TYR A 86 -3.82 8.92 -7.02
CA TYR A 86 -3.83 9.87 -8.13
C TYR A 86 -2.65 9.68 -9.09
N LEU A 87 -1.51 9.23 -8.58
CA LEU A 87 -0.29 9.05 -9.37
C LEU A 87 -0.28 7.76 -10.18
N ASN A 88 -0.97 6.69 -9.77
CA ASN A 88 -1.16 5.50 -10.62
C ASN A 88 -1.88 5.83 -11.93
N TYR A 89 -2.78 6.82 -11.92
CA TYR A 89 -3.44 7.32 -13.14
C TYR A 89 -2.47 8.06 -14.09
N LEU A 90 -1.38 8.63 -13.55
CA LEU A 90 -0.40 9.43 -14.28
C LEU A 90 0.87 8.65 -14.67
N MET A 91 1.23 7.60 -13.92
CA MET A 91 2.53 6.92 -14.05
C MET A 91 2.47 5.51 -14.66
N LYS A 92 1.28 4.94 -14.96
CA LYS A 92 1.12 3.60 -15.56
C LYS A 92 2.00 2.51 -14.90
N ILE A 93 1.86 2.36 -13.58
CA ILE A 93 2.39 1.20 -12.83
C ILE A 93 1.36 0.06 -12.88
#